data_AF-A0A6V7U0I7-F1
#
_entry.id   AF-A0A6V7U0I7-F1
#
_cell.length_a   1.000
_cell.length_b   1.000
_cell.length_c   1.000
_cell.angle_alpha   90.00
_cell.angle_beta   90.00
_cell.angle_gamma   90.00
#
_symmetry.space_group_name_H-M   'P 1'
#
loop_
_entity.id
_entity.type
_entity.pdbx_description
1 polymer ?
#
loop_
_entity_poly.entity_id
_entity_poly.type
_entity_poly.pdbx_seq_one_letter_code
_entity_poly.pdbx_strand_id
1 'polypeptide(L)'
;MPLKMEQKELFIKILLPLHKPINYFNLYSEKLTELVVRYIEMDQSLIHKLILIILKYWPNENSNKQIKFLDEIKIILSKTELEQFQKIIPKLFSQISKCIENNHYKISTNALQLWKEEGKIKYLFKECNNKITPIIFSSLYFCSKNHWNNAVKNLSEDVKNILAESDWKLWNKMIEINLE
;
A
#
# COMPACT_ATOMS: atom_id res chain seq x y z
N MET A 1 8.18 20.81 17.56
CA MET A 1 8.92 20.21 18.69
C MET A 1 9.12 18.73 18.40
N PRO A 2 10.32 18.17 18.64
CA PRO A 2 10.58 16.75 18.42
C PRO A 2 9.75 15.87 19.37
N LEU A 3 9.34 14.70 18.89
CA LEU A 3 8.59 13.69 19.64
C LEU A 3 9.37 13.23 20.87
N LYS A 4 8.80 13.38 22.08
CA LYS A 4 9.40 12.90 23.32
C LYS A 4 9.47 11.37 23.34
N MET A 5 10.42 10.81 24.08
CA MET A 5 10.62 9.36 24.17
C MET A 5 9.35 8.63 24.65
N GLU A 6 8.68 9.16 25.66
CA GLU A 6 7.40 8.63 26.18
C GLU A 6 6.30 8.56 25.12
N GLN A 7 6.23 9.57 24.24
CA GLN A 7 5.26 9.60 23.15
C GLN A 7 5.60 8.53 22.09
N LYS A 8 6.89 8.31 21.79
CA LYS A 8 7.32 7.20 20.93
C LYS A 8 6.95 5.85 21.54
N GLU A 9 7.09 5.70 22.86
CA GLU A 9 6.67 4.49 23.54
C GLU A 9 5.16 4.29 23.47
N LEU A 10 4.36 5.35 23.66
CA LEU A 10 2.89 5.30 23.52
C LEU A 10 2.51 4.82 22.12
N PHE A 11 3.14 5.37 21.07
CA PHE A 11 2.92 4.93 19.70
C PHE A 11 3.21 3.42 19.53
N ILE A 12 4.38 2.98 19.98
CA ILE A 12 4.85 1.60 19.78
C ILE A 12 4.07 0.59 20.62
N LYS A 13 3.84 0.89 21.90
CA LYS A 13 3.29 -0.05 22.89
C LYS A 13 1.77 -0.04 22.94
N ILE A 14 1.11 1.03 22.48
CA ILE A 14 -0.34 1.19 22.58
C ILE A 14 -0.98 1.37 21.20
N LEU A 15 -0.60 2.39 20.42
CA LEU A 15 -1.28 2.67 19.15
C LEU A 15 -1.07 1.56 18.11
N LEU A 16 0.16 1.07 17.94
CA LEU A 16 0.43 0.00 16.98
C LEU A 16 -0.35 -1.30 17.28
N PRO A 17 -0.38 -1.82 18.53
CA PRO A 17 -1.18 -2.98 18.88
C PRO A 17 -2.70 -2.85 18.66
N LEU A 18 -3.26 -1.63 18.64
CA LEU A 18 -4.69 -1.42 18.35
C LEU A 18 -5.08 -1.81 16.92
N HIS A 19 -4.13 -2.05 16.01
CA HIS A 19 -4.42 -2.61 14.70
C HIS A 19 -4.68 -4.12 14.75
N LYS A 20 -4.36 -4.81 15.86
CA LYS A 20 -4.49 -6.26 15.97
C LYS A 20 -5.94 -6.76 16.02
N PRO A 21 -6.84 -6.22 16.87
CA PRO A 21 -8.20 -6.76 16.99
C PRO A 21 -8.93 -6.72 15.65
N ILE A 22 -9.61 -7.81 15.28
CA ILE A 22 -10.43 -7.85 14.06
C ILE A 22 -11.83 -7.33 14.39
N ASN A 23 -12.40 -7.84 15.48
CA ASN A 23 -13.69 -7.43 15.99
C ASN A 23 -13.59 -5.97 16.46
N TYR A 24 -14.58 -5.15 16.12
CA TYR A 24 -14.69 -3.74 16.50
C TYR A 24 -13.68 -2.76 15.87
N PHE A 25 -12.71 -3.22 15.07
CA PHE A 25 -11.73 -2.32 14.44
C PHE A 25 -12.41 -1.17 13.68
N ASN A 26 -13.50 -1.46 12.97
CA ASN A 26 -14.26 -0.46 12.23
C ASN A 26 -14.77 0.70 13.11
N LEU A 27 -15.04 0.47 14.41
CA LEU A 27 -15.57 1.49 15.31
C LEU A 27 -14.56 2.59 15.66
N TYR A 28 -13.26 2.28 15.60
CA TYR A 28 -12.20 3.22 16.01
C TYR A 28 -11.10 3.41 14.96
N SER A 29 -11.13 2.67 13.85
CA SER A 29 -10.11 2.70 12.78
C SER A 29 -9.79 4.10 12.28
N GLU A 30 -10.81 4.93 12.06
CA GLU A 30 -10.65 6.31 11.60
C GLU A 30 -9.91 7.15 12.63
N LYS A 31 -10.28 7.03 13.91
CA LYS A 31 -9.62 7.77 14.98
C LYS A 31 -8.18 7.31 15.20
N LEU A 32 -7.94 6.01 15.09
CA LEU A 32 -6.59 5.44 15.16
C LEU A 32 -5.72 5.96 14.03
N THR A 33 -6.25 6.00 12.80
CA THR A 33 -5.54 6.53 11.62
C THR A 33 -5.17 7.99 11.82
N GLU A 34 -6.09 8.84 12.30
CA GLU A 34 -5.78 10.24 12.60
C GLU A 34 -4.64 10.39 13.61
N LEU A 35 -4.63 9.58 14.66
CA LEU A 35 -3.56 9.59 15.66
C LEU A 35 -2.25 9.16 15.03
N VAL A 36 -2.23 8.03 14.30
CA VAL A 36 -1.05 7.52 13.62
C VAL A 36 -0.46 8.56 12.67
N VAL A 37 -1.30 9.23 11.88
CA VAL A 37 -0.89 10.29 10.94
C VAL A 37 -0.21 11.45 11.67
N ARG A 38 -0.76 11.91 12.80
CA ARG A 38 -0.12 12.97 13.60
C ARG A 38 1.26 12.57 14.10
N TYR A 39 1.45 11.32 14.51
CA TYR A 39 2.76 10.83 14.95
C TYR A 39 3.79 10.79 13.82
N ILE A 40 3.41 10.33 12.62
CA ILE A 40 4.34 10.29 11.48
C ILE A 40 4.68 11.67 10.94
N GLU A 41 3.76 12.64 11.02
CA GLU A 41 4.02 14.04 10.68
C GLU A 41 5.05 14.67 11.63
N MET A 42 5.10 14.19 12.88
CA MET A 42 6.09 14.61 13.87
C MET A 42 7.42 13.85 13.78
N ASP A 43 7.40 12.56 13.39
CA ASP A 43 8.59 11.72 13.26
C ASP A 43 8.40 10.62 12.21
N GLN A 44 8.99 10.84 11.03
CA GLN A 44 8.94 9.94 9.88
C GLN A 44 9.66 8.59 10.14
N SER A 45 10.55 8.48 11.13
CA SER A 45 11.24 7.21 11.45
C SER A 45 10.29 6.12 11.94
N LEU A 46 9.08 6.48 12.36
CA LEU A 46 8.04 5.56 12.83
C LEU A 46 7.39 4.75 11.69
N ILE A 47 7.44 5.25 10.45
CA ILE A 47 6.71 4.69 9.30
C ILE A 47 7.11 3.24 9.03
N HIS A 48 8.41 2.95 9.01
CA HIS A 48 8.87 1.58 8.72
C HIS A 48 8.29 0.57 9.74
N LYS A 49 8.33 0.91 11.03
CA LYS A 49 7.80 0.03 12.07
C LYS A 49 6.27 -0.08 12.01
N LEU A 50 5.57 1.02 11.73
CA LEU A 50 4.12 1.04 11.52
C LEU A 50 3.70 0.09 10.40
N ILE A 51 4.29 0.23 9.22
CA ILE A 51 3.97 -0.61 8.05
C ILE A 51 4.24 -2.08 8.37
N LEU A 52 5.36 -2.41 9.02
CA LEU A 52 5.63 -3.78 9.45
C LEU A 52 4.56 -4.34 10.38
N ILE A 53 4.02 -3.52 11.30
CA ILE A 53 2.93 -3.95 12.20
C ILE A 53 1.61 -4.11 11.45
N ILE A 54 1.23 -3.18 10.57
CA ILE A 54 0.02 -3.30 9.74
C ILE A 54 0.08 -4.60 8.93
N LEU A 55 1.21 -4.85 8.26
CA LEU A 55 1.40 -6.07 7.46
C LEU A 55 1.41 -7.34 8.34
N LYS A 56 1.98 -7.28 9.55
CA LYS A 56 1.94 -8.40 10.51
C LYS A 56 0.51 -8.72 10.95
N TYR A 57 -0.35 -7.73 11.07
CA TYR A 57 -1.75 -7.90 11.49
C TYR A 57 -2.73 -7.92 10.32
N TRP A 58 -2.23 -8.04 9.08
CA TRP A 58 -3.06 -8.12 7.90
C TRP A 58 -4.03 -9.30 8.02
N PRO A 59 -5.36 -9.07 7.98
CA PRO A 59 -6.32 -10.15 8.17
C PRO A 59 -6.41 -10.99 6.91
N ASN A 60 -6.54 -12.31 7.04
CA ASN A 60 -6.68 -13.20 5.88
C ASN A 60 -8.11 -13.20 5.31
N GLU A 61 -9.13 -13.14 6.17
CA GLU A 61 -10.53 -13.38 5.79
C GLU A 61 -11.46 -12.16 5.99
N ASN A 62 -10.99 -11.11 6.68
CA ASN A 62 -11.82 -9.94 6.96
C ASN A 62 -11.63 -8.83 5.91
N SER A 63 -12.43 -8.86 4.85
CA SER A 63 -12.32 -7.90 3.74
C SER A 63 -12.49 -6.44 4.17
N ASN A 64 -13.39 -6.15 5.12
CA ASN A 64 -13.60 -4.79 5.60
C ASN A 64 -12.34 -4.22 6.26
N LYS A 65 -11.65 -5.03 7.06
CA LYS A 65 -10.41 -4.63 7.71
C LYS A 65 -9.24 -4.55 6.72
N GLN A 66 -9.18 -5.41 5.70
CA GLN A 66 -8.20 -5.25 4.61
C GLN A 66 -8.38 -3.90 3.89
N ILE A 67 -9.63 -3.53 3.56
CA ILE A 67 -9.94 -2.24 2.93
C ILE A 67 -9.52 -1.08 3.84
N LYS A 68 -9.88 -1.11 5.13
CA LYS A 68 -9.46 -0.06 6.08
C LYS A 68 -7.94 0.06 6.21
N PHE A 69 -7.19 -1.04 6.14
CA PHE A 69 -5.73 -1.00 6.12
C PHE A 69 -5.18 -0.40 4.81
N LEU A 70 -5.78 -0.70 3.66
CA LEU A 70 -5.40 -0.04 2.40
C LEU A 70 -5.66 1.47 2.45
N ASP A 71 -6.82 1.88 2.98
CA ASP A 71 -7.17 3.29 3.16
C ASP A 71 -6.18 4.01 4.08
N GLU A 72 -5.84 3.40 5.22
CA GLU A 72 -4.85 3.94 6.17
C GLU A 72 -3.46 4.03 5.53
N ILE A 73 -3.01 2.98 4.83
CA ILE A 73 -1.74 2.98 4.09
C ILE A 73 -1.71 4.12 3.08
N LYS A 74 -2.79 4.33 2.33
CA LYS A 74 -2.89 5.42 1.36
C LYS A 74 -2.65 6.78 2.03
N ILE A 75 -3.29 7.02 3.17
CA ILE A 75 -3.12 8.27 3.93
C ILE A 75 -1.68 8.39 4.44
N ILE A 76 -1.08 7.31 4.97
CA ILE A 76 0.33 7.29 5.40
C ILE A 76 1.26 7.64 4.23
N LEU A 77 1.06 7.02 3.07
CA LEU A 77 1.87 7.28 1.87
C LEU A 77 1.78 8.73 1.40
N SER A 78 0.61 9.36 1.53
CA SER A 78 0.44 10.79 1.21
C SER A 78 1.30 11.74 2.06
N LYS A 79 1.80 11.26 3.20
CA LYS A 79 2.66 11.99 4.15
C LYS A 79 4.09 11.44 4.24
N THR A 80 4.41 10.40 3.47
CA THR A 80 5.68 9.68 3.59
C THR A 80 6.77 10.36 2.76
N GLU A 81 7.94 10.57 3.34
CA GLU A 81 9.13 11.02 2.61
C GLU A 81 9.78 9.91 1.78
N LEU A 82 10.46 10.27 0.69
CA LEU A 82 11.03 9.32 -0.26
C LEU A 82 12.00 8.33 0.41
N GLU A 83 12.83 8.79 1.35
CA GLU A 83 13.78 7.95 2.07
C GLU A 83 13.09 6.86 2.90
N GLN A 84 11.99 7.18 3.59
CA GLN A 84 11.24 6.21 4.37
C GLN A 84 10.42 5.28 3.45
N PHE A 85 9.87 5.81 2.37
CA PHE A 85 9.14 5.04 1.38
C PHE A 85 10.01 3.91 0.82
N GLN A 86 11.25 4.21 0.44
CA GLN A 86 12.17 3.22 -0.11
C GLN A 86 12.42 2.02 0.83
N LYS A 87 12.36 2.22 2.15
CA LYS A 87 12.57 1.17 3.16
C LYS A 87 11.39 0.19 3.24
N ILE A 88 10.18 0.65 2.92
CA ILE A 88 8.96 -0.17 3.04
C ILE A 88 8.55 -0.88 1.75
N ILE A 89 9.07 -0.45 0.59
CA ILE A 89 8.65 -0.95 -0.74
C ILE A 89 8.59 -2.49 -0.81
N PRO A 90 9.65 -3.26 -0.47
CA PRO A 90 9.66 -4.69 -0.76
C PRO A 90 8.50 -5.44 -0.08
N LYS A 91 8.23 -5.11 1.19
CA LYS A 91 7.18 -5.77 1.97
C LYS A 91 5.80 -5.22 1.66
N LEU A 92 5.68 -3.90 1.52
CA LEU A 92 4.40 -3.26 1.24
C LEU A 92 3.87 -3.69 -0.13
N PHE A 93 4.69 -3.62 -1.18
CA PHE A 93 4.24 -3.95 -2.53
C PHE A 93 4.06 -5.44 -2.76
N SER A 94 4.75 -6.30 -2.00
CA SER A 94 4.43 -7.74 -1.98
C SER A 94 3.01 -7.97 -1.46
N GLN A 95 2.57 -7.23 -0.44
CA GLN A 95 1.20 -7.32 0.05
C GLN A 95 0.20 -6.67 -0.92
N ILE A 96 0.53 -5.51 -1.51
CA ILE A 96 -0.33 -4.86 -2.53
C ILE A 96 -0.53 -5.79 -3.73
N SER A 97 0.51 -6.48 -4.19
CA SER A 97 0.43 -7.49 -5.26
C SER A 97 -0.63 -8.56 -4.97
N LYS A 98 -0.63 -9.11 -3.74
CA LYS A 98 -1.68 -10.06 -3.29
C LYS A 98 -3.07 -9.42 -3.21
N CYS A 99 -3.16 -8.14 -2.88
CA CYS A 99 -4.44 -7.42 -2.86
C CYS A 99 -4.99 -7.20 -4.27
N ILE A 100 -4.13 -6.94 -5.27
CA ILE A 100 -4.51 -6.82 -6.68
C ILE A 100 -5.13 -8.14 -7.18
N GLU A 101 -4.51 -9.28 -6.84
CA GLU A 101 -5.00 -10.62 -7.19
C GLU A 101 -6.19 -11.12 -6.35
N ASN A 102 -6.67 -10.34 -5.39
CA ASN A 102 -7.69 -10.81 -4.47
C ASN A 102 -9.02 -11.08 -5.18
N ASN A 103 -9.70 -12.18 -4.84
CA ASN A 103 -11.01 -12.50 -5.42
C ASN A 103 -12.11 -11.49 -5.05
N HIS A 104 -11.96 -10.79 -3.91
CA HIS A 104 -12.92 -9.80 -3.47
C HIS A 104 -12.65 -8.46 -4.15
N TYR A 105 -13.41 -8.15 -5.19
CA TYR A 105 -13.15 -7.00 -6.08
C TYR A 105 -12.87 -5.67 -5.36
N LYS A 106 -13.56 -5.34 -4.26
CA LYS A 106 -13.32 -4.06 -3.55
C LYS A 106 -11.90 -3.91 -3.01
N ILE A 107 -11.25 -5.03 -2.65
CA ILE A 107 -9.87 -5.03 -2.16
C ILE A 107 -8.92 -4.75 -3.33
N SER A 108 -9.12 -5.44 -4.46
CA SER A 108 -8.35 -5.26 -5.68
C SER A 108 -8.50 -3.85 -6.24
N THR A 109 -9.73 -3.33 -6.31
CA THR A 109 -9.97 -1.96 -6.80
C THR A 109 -9.32 -0.93 -5.87
N ASN A 110 -9.39 -1.10 -4.54
CA ASN A 110 -8.80 -0.15 -3.60
C ASN A 110 -7.25 -0.16 -3.71
N ALA A 111 -6.64 -1.36 -3.84
CA ALA A 111 -5.21 -1.48 -4.09
C ALA A 111 -4.78 -0.82 -5.41
N LEU A 112 -5.51 -1.04 -6.50
CA LEU A 112 -5.22 -0.44 -7.82
C LEU A 112 -5.42 1.08 -7.85
N GLN A 113 -6.34 1.62 -7.04
CA GLN A 113 -6.58 3.06 -6.95
C GLN A 113 -5.39 3.85 -6.43
N LEU A 114 -4.39 3.21 -5.79
CA LEU A 114 -3.15 3.88 -5.38
C LEU A 114 -2.42 4.56 -6.56
N TRP A 115 -2.52 4.02 -7.77
CA TRP A 115 -1.93 4.61 -8.98
C TRP A 115 -2.76 5.75 -9.59
N LYS A 116 -3.99 5.95 -9.14
CA LYS A 116 -4.86 7.07 -9.54
C LYS A 116 -4.70 8.27 -8.60
N GLU A 117 -4.01 8.10 -7.47
CA GLU A 117 -3.74 9.20 -6.55
C GLU A 117 -2.78 10.21 -7.18
N GLU A 118 -3.00 11.49 -6.90
CA GLU A 118 -2.18 12.60 -7.38
C GLU A 118 -1.20 13.08 -6.30
N GLY A 119 -0.31 14.02 -6.65
CA GLY A 119 0.60 14.65 -5.69
C GLY A 119 1.65 13.69 -5.12
N LYS A 120 1.70 13.53 -3.79
CA LYS A 120 2.81 12.85 -3.11
C LYS A 120 2.93 11.37 -3.48
N ILE A 121 1.81 10.65 -3.56
CA ILE A 121 1.81 9.21 -3.88
C ILE A 121 2.30 9.00 -5.32
N LYS A 122 1.76 9.75 -6.28
CA LYS A 122 2.22 9.75 -7.68
C LYS A 122 3.72 10.02 -7.80
N TYR A 123 4.22 11.03 -7.09
CA TYR A 123 5.65 11.34 -7.04
C TYR A 123 6.47 10.15 -6.52
N LEU A 124 6.10 9.58 -5.37
CA LEU A 124 6.81 8.44 -4.79
C LEU A 124 6.84 7.22 -5.71
N PHE A 125 5.72 6.93 -6.37
CA PHE A 125 5.59 5.78 -7.26
C PHE A 125 6.43 5.96 -8.53
N LYS A 126 6.46 7.18 -9.08
CA LYS A 126 7.32 7.52 -10.23
C LYS A 126 8.80 7.39 -9.88
N GLU A 127 9.25 7.98 -8.76
CA GLU A 127 10.65 7.95 -8.33
C GLU A 127 11.16 6.54 -8.00
N CYS A 128 10.27 5.65 -7.56
CA CYS A 128 10.62 4.28 -7.18
C CYS A 128 10.06 3.22 -8.14
N ASN A 129 9.70 3.60 -9.36
CA ASN A 129 9.06 2.71 -10.33
C ASN A 129 9.90 1.44 -10.56
N ASN A 130 11.21 1.61 -10.74
CA ASN A 130 12.18 0.53 -10.91
C ASN A 130 12.19 -0.53 -9.79
N LYS A 131 11.75 -0.19 -8.58
CA LYS A 131 11.63 -1.11 -7.44
C LYS A 131 10.22 -1.67 -7.30
N ILE A 132 9.20 -0.90 -7.70
CA ILE A 132 7.79 -1.26 -7.55
C ILE A 132 7.32 -2.19 -8.67
N THR A 133 7.55 -1.82 -9.93
CA THR A 133 7.07 -2.57 -11.11
C THR A 133 7.42 -4.07 -11.05
N PRO A 134 8.66 -4.48 -10.73
CA PRO A 134 9.01 -5.90 -10.70
C PRO A 134 8.18 -6.73 -9.70
N ILE A 135 7.69 -6.11 -8.61
CA ILE A 135 6.97 -6.80 -7.54
C ILE A 135 5.50 -7.05 -7.92
N ILE A 136 4.90 -6.11 -8.64
CA ILE A 136 3.46 -6.12 -8.96
C ILE A 136 3.18 -6.55 -10.40
N PHE A 137 4.19 -6.65 -11.26
CA PHE A 137 4.02 -6.91 -12.69
C PHE A 137 3.15 -8.15 -12.95
N SER A 138 3.50 -9.28 -12.35
CA SER A 138 2.78 -10.55 -12.54
C SER A 138 1.31 -10.43 -12.11
N SER A 139 1.05 -9.80 -10.96
CA SER A 139 -0.31 -9.57 -10.46
C SER A 139 -1.16 -8.71 -11.39
N LEU A 140 -0.59 -7.60 -11.87
CA LEU A 140 -1.30 -6.70 -12.80
C LEU A 140 -1.60 -7.40 -14.12
N TYR A 141 -0.61 -8.12 -14.66
CA TYR A 141 -0.75 -8.81 -15.94
C TYR A 141 -1.77 -9.95 -15.87
N PHE A 142 -1.74 -10.73 -14.78
CA PHE A 142 -2.74 -11.76 -14.52
C PHE A 142 -4.13 -11.16 -14.37
N CYS A 143 -4.30 -10.15 -13.52
CA CYS A 143 -5.60 -9.56 -13.22
C CYS A 143 -6.23 -8.88 -14.43
N SER A 144 -5.44 -8.20 -15.27
CA SER A 144 -6.00 -7.51 -16.44
C SER A 144 -6.62 -8.47 -17.45
N LYS A 145 -6.12 -9.72 -17.52
CA LYS A 145 -6.67 -10.77 -18.40
C LYS A 145 -7.73 -11.62 -17.73
N ASN A 146 -7.47 -12.08 -16.51
CA ASN A 146 -8.13 -13.24 -15.92
C ASN A 146 -9.09 -12.92 -14.77
N HIS A 147 -9.05 -11.72 -14.18
CA HIS A 147 -9.89 -11.42 -13.02
C HIS A 147 -11.38 -11.43 -13.37
N TRP A 148 -12.24 -12.09 -12.60
CA TRP A 148 -13.66 -12.27 -12.96
C TRP A 148 -14.44 -10.94 -13.07
N ASN A 149 -14.04 -9.91 -12.32
CA ASN A 149 -14.69 -8.61 -12.30
C ASN A 149 -14.08 -7.64 -13.34
N ASN A 150 -14.91 -7.10 -14.23
CA ASN A 150 -14.48 -6.18 -15.30
C ASN A 150 -13.89 -4.86 -14.80
N ALA A 151 -14.36 -4.31 -13.67
CA ALA A 151 -13.79 -3.07 -13.15
C ALA A 151 -12.33 -3.28 -12.70
N VAL A 152 -12.02 -4.44 -12.10
CA VAL A 152 -10.65 -4.80 -11.74
C VAL A 152 -9.80 -5.04 -12.99
N LYS A 153 -10.32 -5.69 -14.03
CA LYS A 153 -9.61 -5.84 -15.31
C LYS A 153 -9.22 -4.48 -15.90
N ASN A 154 -10.19 -3.57 -16.01
CA ASN A 154 -9.99 -2.24 -16.58
C ASN A 154 -9.01 -1.41 -15.76
N LEU A 155 -9.15 -1.39 -14.43
CA LEU A 155 -8.19 -0.71 -13.55
C LEU A 155 -6.79 -1.32 -13.63
N SER A 156 -6.67 -2.64 -13.75
CA SER A 156 -5.37 -3.29 -13.93
C SER A 156 -4.72 -2.86 -15.24
N GLU A 157 -5.50 -2.78 -16.33
CA GLU A 157 -5.01 -2.30 -17.62
C GLU A 157 -4.59 -0.82 -17.58
N ASP A 158 -5.38 0.03 -16.92
CA ASP A 158 -5.02 1.43 -16.68
C ASP A 158 -3.68 1.56 -15.94
N VAL A 159 -3.47 0.75 -14.89
CA VAL A 159 -2.22 0.78 -14.13
C VAL A 159 -1.05 0.26 -14.97
N LYS A 160 -1.25 -0.77 -15.81
CA LYS A 160 -0.23 -1.21 -16.77
C LYS A 160 0.19 -0.07 -17.70
N ASN A 161 -0.78 0.69 -18.23
CA ASN A 161 -0.51 1.83 -19.10
C ASN A 161 0.27 2.93 -18.36
N ILE A 162 -0.13 3.29 -17.14
CA ILE A 162 0.59 4.27 -16.30
C ILE A 162 2.05 3.86 -16.08
N LEU A 163 2.30 2.59 -15.77
CA LEU A 163 3.66 2.08 -15.53
C LEU A 163 4.49 2.04 -16.82
N ALA A 164 3.89 1.64 -17.93
CA ALA A 164 4.51 1.60 -19.26
C ALA A 164 4.86 3.00 -19.78
N GLU A 165 3.97 3.98 -19.59
CA GLU A 165 4.21 5.38 -19.93
C GLU A 165 5.33 5.99 -19.08
N SER A 166 5.45 5.57 -17.81
CA SER A 166 6.49 6.08 -16.92
C SER A 166 7.89 5.54 -17.25
N ASP A 167 8.01 4.27 -17.64
CA ASP A 167 9.28 3.65 -18.05
C ASP A 167 9.04 2.46 -18.98
N TRP A 168 8.93 2.76 -20.27
CA TRP A 168 8.69 1.77 -21.31
C TRP A 168 9.80 0.70 -21.40
N LYS A 169 11.05 1.09 -21.15
CA LYS A 169 12.19 0.16 -21.22
C LYS A 169 12.10 -0.88 -20.10
N LEU A 170 11.81 -0.42 -18.88
CA LEU A 170 11.55 -1.32 -17.76
C LEU A 170 10.35 -2.21 -18.02
N TRP A 171 9.26 -1.64 -18.54
CA TRP A 171 8.04 -2.40 -18.83
C TRP A 171 8.27 -3.54 -19.83
N ASN A 172 8.93 -3.27 -20.95
CA ASN A 172 9.26 -4.29 -21.94
C ASN A 172 10.17 -5.38 -21.36
N LYS A 173 11.17 -5.00 -20.57
CA LYS A 173 12.02 -5.97 -19.88
C LYS A 173 11.20 -6.91 -18.98
N MET A 174 10.15 -6.41 -18.32
CA MET A 174 9.29 -7.26 -17.50
C MET A 174 8.43 -8.20 -18.33
N ILE A 175 7.97 -7.77 -19.51
CA ILE A 175 7.25 -8.62 -20.48
C ILE A 175 8.16 -9.79 -20.90
N GLU A 176 9.39 -9.49 -21.32
CA GLU A 176 10.37 -10.51 -21.76
C GLU A 176 10.66 -11.54 -20.65
N ILE A 177 10.85 -11.09 -19.40
CA ILE A 177 11.19 -11.98 -18.28
C ILE A 177 10.04 -12.91 -17.86
N ASN A 178 8.79 -12.49 -18.02
CA ASN A 178 7.64 -13.18 -17.40
C ASN A 178 6.69 -13.85 -18.41
N LEU A 179 6.88 -13.65 -19.72
CA LEU A 179 6.00 -14.18 -20.77
C LEU A 179 6.72 -15.04 -21.81
N GLU A 180 8.02 -15.28 -21.62
CA GLU A 180 8.78 -16.40 -22.21
C GLU A 180 8.82 -17.58 -21.23
#